data_AF-A0A4Y2M1E3-F1
#
_entry.id   AF-A0A4Y2M1E3-F1
#
_cell.length_a   1.000
_cell.length_b   1.000
_cell.length_c   1.000
_cell.angle_alpha   90.00
_cell.angle_beta   90.00
_cell.angle_gamma   90.00
#
_symmetry.space_group_name_H-M   'P 1'
#
loop_
_entity.id
_entity.type
_entity.pdbx_description
1 polymer ?
#
loop_
_entity_poly.entity_id
_entity_poly.type
_entity_poly.pdbx_seq_one_letter_code
_entity_poly.pdbx_strand_id
1 'polypeptide(L)'
;MSTLRWEALLDCIKTTLKRHCDTRWSSRRQAVTALQKNLSSVHKVLLHMTDRANNWTTDTASGAMILLRQIDYEFMCLLEMWSEVLVKLDYTNKSLQGKSATLDVASSLLSGLAKNIQHLRDEGVRKYEAKAKNVCDSMSIKSSFAVKRLRKVKKMSGEMAEDDAHLICTEKSFELECFKVYDRLISEIKSRSDIYHTISSDFSFLSE
;
A
#
# COMPACT_ATOMS: atom_id res chain seq x y z
N MET A 1 -13.65 21.53 4.34
CA MET A 1 -14.54 20.42 3.93
C MET A 1 -15.97 20.92 4.09
N SER A 2 -16.81 20.81 3.04
CA SER A 2 -18.23 21.18 3.16
C SER A 2 -18.93 20.19 4.09
N THR A 3 -19.81 20.68 4.98
CA THR A 3 -20.58 19.89 5.96
C THR A 3 -21.40 18.80 5.27
N LEU A 4 -22.00 19.11 4.13
CA LEU A 4 -22.79 18.17 3.32
C LEU A 4 -21.98 16.97 2.81
N ARG A 5 -20.71 17.19 2.42
CA ARG A 5 -19.83 16.10 1.97
C ARG A 5 -19.50 15.15 3.12
N TRP A 6 -19.34 15.69 4.32
CA TRP A 6 -19.01 14.93 5.52
C TRP A 6 -20.23 14.15 6.04
N GLU A 7 -21.42 14.75 6.01
CA GLU A 7 -22.69 14.09 6.37
C GLU A 7 -22.96 12.89 5.46
N ALA A 8 -22.87 13.05 4.14
CA ALA A 8 -23.06 11.95 3.19
C ALA A 8 -22.07 10.79 3.42
N LEU A 9 -20.85 11.10 3.86
CA LEU A 9 -19.84 10.10 4.20
C LEU A 9 -20.18 9.39 5.52
N LEU A 10 -20.61 10.14 6.53
CA LEU A 10 -20.98 9.59 7.84
C LEU A 10 -22.23 8.69 7.77
N ASP A 11 -23.20 9.02 6.92
CA ASP A 11 -24.39 8.19 6.70
C ASP A 11 -24.04 6.78 6.21
N CYS A 12 -22.96 6.66 5.43
CA CYS A 12 -22.54 5.39 4.86
C CYS A 12 -21.43 4.68 5.65
N ILE A 13 -20.71 5.40 6.52
CA ILE A 13 -19.51 4.91 7.19
C ILE A 13 -19.63 5.10 8.70
N LYS A 14 -19.84 3.99 9.42
CA LYS A 14 -19.92 3.96 10.90
C LYS A 14 -18.57 4.10 11.61
N THR A 15 -17.47 4.17 10.87
CA THR A 15 -16.09 4.24 11.40
C THR A 15 -15.42 5.54 10.97
N THR A 16 -14.70 6.22 11.85
CA THR A 16 -13.99 7.45 11.47
C THR A 16 -12.84 7.14 10.51
N LEU A 17 -12.93 7.61 9.26
CA LEU A 17 -11.79 7.70 8.35
C LEU A 17 -10.88 8.84 8.79
N LYS A 18 -9.98 8.57 9.74
CA LYS A 18 -8.99 9.56 10.18
C LYS A 18 -7.94 9.75 9.11
N ARG A 19 -7.56 11.01 8.88
CA ARG A 19 -6.38 11.35 8.07
C ARG A 19 -5.16 10.67 8.71
N HIS A 20 -4.21 10.24 7.87
CA HIS A 20 -2.91 9.83 8.37
C HIS A 20 -2.26 10.98 9.16
N CYS A 21 -1.47 10.62 10.15
CA CYS A 21 -0.79 11.56 11.02
C CYS A 21 0.70 11.23 10.97
N ASP A 22 1.51 12.14 10.45
CA ASP A 22 2.93 11.90 10.22
C ASP A 22 3.71 11.63 11.52
N THR A 23 3.25 12.19 12.63
CA THR A 23 3.86 12.03 13.96
C THR A 23 3.48 10.72 14.65
N ARG A 24 2.43 10.02 14.20
CA ARG A 24 1.97 8.75 14.80
C ARG A 24 2.10 7.62 13.81
N TRP A 25 3.16 6.82 13.94
CA TRP A 25 3.47 5.71 13.03
C TRP A 25 2.30 4.75 12.78
N SER A 26 1.54 4.40 13.83
CA SER A 26 0.37 3.53 13.74
C SER A 26 -0.82 4.12 12.95
N SER A 27 -0.82 5.42 12.65
CA SER A 27 -1.90 6.08 11.91
C SER A 27 -2.03 5.54 10.48
N ARG A 28 -0.93 5.13 9.85
CA ARG A 28 -0.96 4.53 8.49
C ARG A 28 -1.73 3.22 8.49
N ARG A 29 -1.43 2.32 9.44
CA ARG A 29 -2.16 1.05 9.61
C ARG A 29 -3.64 1.32 9.89
N GLN A 30 -3.96 2.24 10.80
CA GLN A 30 -5.34 2.58 11.13
C GLN A 30 -6.11 3.10 9.91
N ALA A 31 -5.50 3.99 9.12
CA ALA A 31 -6.11 4.53 7.91
C ALA A 31 -6.36 3.45 6.85
N VAL A 32 -5.37 2.59 6.57
CA VAL A 32 -5.50 1.48 5.60
C VAL A 32 -6.56 0.49 6.06
N THR A 33 -6.56 0.08 7.33
CA THR A 33 -7.57 -0.83 7.88
C THR A 33 -8.97 -0.22 7.83
N ALA A 34 -9.10 1.08 8.15
CA ALA A 34 -10.39 1.76 8.09
C ALA A 34 -10.90 1.86 6.65
N LEU A 35 -10.01 2.14 5.69
CA LEU A 35 -10.37 2.20 4.28
C LEU A 35 -10.79 0.82 3.76
N GLN A 36 -10.00 -0.24 3.98
CA GLN A 36 -10.34 -1.61 3.58
C GLN A 36 -11.72 -2.04 4.09
N LYS A 37 -12.02 -1.78 5.37
CA LYS A 37 -13.31 -2.15 5.98
C LYS A 37 -14.51 -1.42 5.38
N ASN A 38 -14.31 -0.20 4.88
CA ASN A 38 -15.40 0.67 4.43
C ASN A 38 -15.34 0.96 2.93
N LEU A 39 -14.50 0.23 2.17
CA LEU A 39 -14.19 0.55 0.79
C LEU A 39 -15.42 0.52 -0.12
N SER A 40 -16.29 -0.46 0.09
CA SER A 40 -17.56 -0.58 -0.64
C SER A 40 -18.50 0.60 -0.36
N SER A 41 -18.60 1.04 0.90
CA SER A 41 -19.36 2.24 1.29
C SER A 41 -18.76 3.50 0.67
N VAL A 42 -17.44 3.69 0.76
CA VAL A 42 -16.74 4.83 0.16
C VAL A 42 -17.03 4.90 -1.35
N HIS A 43 -16.90 3.77 -2.05
CA HIS A 43 -17.17 3.70 -3.48
C HIS A 43 -18.62 4.06 -3.83
N LYS A 44 -19.60 3.56 -3.07
CA LYS A 44 -21.03 3.92 -3.24
C LYS A 44 -21.29 5.41 -3.03
N VAL A 45 -20.71 6.00 -1.99
CA VAL A 45 -20.83 7.44 -1.72
C VAL A 45 -20.25 8.25 -2.87
N LEU A 46 -19.07 7.87 -3.37
CA LEU A 46 -18.45 8.56 -4.49
C LEU A 46 -19.31 8.45 -5.76
N LEU A 47 -19.87 7.27 -6.06
CA LEU A 47 -20.80 7.09 -7.18
C LEU A 47 -22.03 8.01 -7.04
N HIS A 48 -22.64 8.03 -5.85
CA HIS A 48 -23.76 8.91 -5.54
C HIS A 48 -23.41 10.40 -5.72
N MET A 49 -22.18 10.80 -5.38
CA MET A 49 -21.70 12.17 -5.58
C MET A 49 -21.45 12.52 -7.04
N THR A 50 -21.15 11.54 -7.89
CA THR A 50 -20.97 11.77 -9.34
C THR A 50 -22.29 11.81 -10.11
N ASP A 51 -23.36 11.28 -9.54
CA ASP A 51 -24.67 11.27 -10.19
C ASP A 51 -25.26 12.69 -10.25
N ARG A 52 -25.53 13.13 -11.48
CA ARG A 52 -26.06 14.46 -11.77
C ARG A 52 -27.47 14.65 -11.18
N ALA A 53 -28.23 13.57 -10.98
CA ALA A 53 -29.55 13.64 -10.36
C ALA A 53 -29.51 14.13 -8.89
N ASN A 54 -28.37 13.94 -8.21
CA ASN A 54 -28.22 14.27 -6.78
C ASN A 54 -27.81 15.73 -6.52
N ASN A 55 -27.79 16.58 -7.55
CA ASN A 55 -27.60 18.04 -7.46
C ASN A 55 -26.34 18.49 -6.69
N TRP A 56 -25.28 17.67 -6.68
CA TRP A 56 -23.98 18.08 -6.14
C TRP A 56 -23.36 19.19 -6.99
N THR A 57 -22.60 20.07 -6.35
CA THR A 57 -21.80 21.09 -7.06
C THR A 57 -20.85 20.42 -8.07
N THR A 58 -20.59 21.07 -9.21
CA THR A 58 -19.66 20.58 -10.24
C THR A 58 -18.29 20.18 -9.67
N ASP A 59 -17.75 20.96 -8.73
CA ASP A 59 -16.47 20.67 -8.05
C ASP A 59 -16.50 19.37 -7.23
N THR A 60 -17.58 19.13 -6.49
CA THR A 60 -17.75 17.88 -5.72
C THR A 60 -17.84 16.67 -6.63
N ALA A 61 -18.66 16.76 -7.69
CA ALA A 61 -18.84 15.66 -8.64
C ALA A 61 -17.55 15.35 -9.40
N SER A 62 -16.80 16.37 -9.83
CA SER A 62 -15.51 16.17 -10.52
C SER A 62 -14.46 15.57 -9.58
N GLY A 63 -14.37 16.04 -8.34
CA GLY A 63 -13.49 15.47 -7.32
C GLY A 63 -13.80 14.01 -7.02
N ALA A 64 -15.09 13.67 -6.86
CA ALA A 64 -15.52 12.29 -6.65
C ALA A 64 -15.19 11.39 -7.84
N MET A 65 -15.34 11.89 -9.07
CA MET A 65 -14.98 11.15 -10.28
C MET A 65 -13.47 10.88 -10.38
N ILE A 66 -12.63 11.83 -9.99
CA ILE A 66 -11.18 11.63 -9.95
C ILE A 66 -10.83 10.53 -8.94
N LEU A 67 -11.41 10.56 -7.75
CA LEU A 67 -11.18 9.54 -6.72
C LEU A 67 -11.66 8.15 -7.17
N LEU A 68 -12.83 8.04 -7.79
CA LEU A 68 -13.32 6.77 -8.35
C LEU A 68 -12.37 6.16 -9.36
N ARG A 69 -11.77 6.99 -10.24
CA ARG A 69 -10.79 6.52 -11.22
C ARG A 69 -9.51 5.98 -10.57
N GLN A 70 -9.19 6.42 -9.36
CA GLN A 70 -8.03 5.91 -8.60
C GLN A 70 -8.34 4.59 -7.89
N ILE A 71 -9.62 4.25 -7.68
CA ILE A 71 -10.03 2.98 -7.08
C ILE A 71 -10.14 1.93 -8.19
N ASP A 72 -9.00 1.61 -8.80
CA ASP A 72 -8.89 0.58 -9.82
C ASP A 72 -8.33 -0.74 -9.26
N TYR A 73 -8.15 -1.74 -10.13
CA TYR A 73 -7.64 -3.04 -9.73
C TYR A 73 -6.22 -2.96 -9.14
N GLU A 74 -5.35 -2.11 -9.69
CA GLU A 74 -3.99 -1.93 -9.19
C GLU A 74 -3.99 -1.35 -7.77
N PHE A 75 -4.83 -0.34 -7.52
CA PHE A 75 -5.05 0.21 -6.19
C PHE A 75 -5.52 -0.85 -5.19
N MET A 76 -6.43 -1.75 -5.60
CA MET A 76 -6.91 -2.83 -4.75
C MET A 76 -5.80 -3.82 -4.39
N CYS A 77 -4.98 -4.22 -5.35
CA CYS A 77 -3.80 -5.06 -5.10
C CYS A 77 -2.83 -4.40 -4.12
N LEU A 78 -2.55 -3.11 -4.31
CA LEU A 78 -1.69 -2.33 -3.40
C LEU A 78 -2.29 -2.19 -2.01
N LEU A 79 -3.60 -2.00 -1.91
CA LEU A 79 -4.29 -1.88 -0.62
C LEU A 79 -4.16 -3.17 0.19
N GLU A 80 -4.36 -4.33 -0.44
CA GLU A 80 -4.15 -5.64 0.18
C GLU A 80 -2.70 -5.87 0.59
N MET A 81 -1.75 -5.55 -0.28
CA MET A 81 -0.32 -5.65 0.00
C MET A 81 0.09 -4.79 1.20
N TRP A 82 -0.27 -3.51 1.19
CA TRP A 82 0.09 -2.57 2.25
C TRP A 82 -0.57 -2.92 3.57
N SER A 83 -1.76 -3.51 3.56
CA SER A 83 -2.40 -3.98 4.78
C SER A 83 -1.53 -4.99 5.53
N GLU A 84 -1.01 -6.01 4.85
CA GLU A 84 -0.15 -7.02 5.46
C GLU A 84 1.21 -6.43 5.90
N VAL A 85 1.84 -5.62 5.05
CA VAL A 85 3.12 -4.95 5.39
C VAL A 85 2.98 -4.06 6.62
N LEU A 86 1.91 -3.26 6.70
CA LEU A 86 1.68 -2.34 7.82
C LEU A 86 1.32 -3.07 9.12
N VAL A 87 0.74 -4.28 9.06
CA VAL A 87 0.54 -5.13 10.26
C VAL A 87 1.90 -5.45 10.88
N LYS A 88 2.85 -5.95 10.07
CA LYS A 88 4.18 -6.35 10.55
C LYS A 88 4.95 -5.15 11.10
N LEU A 89 4.93 -4.03 10.38
CA LEU A 89 5.57 -2.78 10.80
C LEU A 89 4.99 -2.23 12.11
N ASP A 90 3.66 -2.18 12.25
CA ASP A 90 3.03 -1.65 13.46
C ASP A 90 3.31 -2.52 14.69
N TYR A 91 3.32 -3.84 14.52
CA TYR A 91 3.65 -4.77 15.60
C TYR A 91 5.07 -4.56 16.11
N THR A 92 6.05 -4.53 15.21
CA THR A 92 7.46 -4.28 15.57
C THR A 92 7.63 -2.89 16.18
N ASN A 93 7.00 -1.87 15.61
CA ASN A 93 7.07 -0.50 16.13
C ASN A 93 6.51 -0.39 17.56
N LYS A 94 5.37 -1.03 17.86
CA LYS A 94 4.85 -1.09 19.23
C LYS A 94 5.78 -1.83 20.19
N SER A 95 6.40 -2.91 19.71
CA SER A 95 7.35 -3.68 20.51
C SER A 95 8.59 -2.85 20.85
N LEU A 96 9.12 -2.08 19.89
CA LEU A 96 10.25 -1.16 20.08
C LEU A 96 9.92 0.01 21.02
N GLN A 97 8.66 0.45 21.07
CA GLN A 97 8.21 1.50 22.00
C GLN A 97 7.93 0.97 23.42
N GLY A 98 8.09 -0.34 23.66
CA GLY A 98 7.96 -0.93 24.97
C GLY A 98 9.05 -0.44 25.94
N LYS A 99 8.70 -0.28 27.22
CA LYS A 99 9.61 0.24 28.26
C LYS A 99 10.86 -0.64 28.50
N SER A 100 10.87 -1.87 28.01
CA SER A 100 11.93 -2.86 28.19
C SER A 100 12.75 -3.11 26.91
N ALA A 101 12.62 -2.27 25.88
CA ALA A 101 13.34 -2.45 24.62
C ALA A 101 14.81 -2.05 24.78
N THR A 102 15.68 -3.03 25.06
CA THR A 102 17.13 -2.89 25.03
C THR A 102 17.65 -2.89 23.57
N LEU A 103 18.90 -2.49 23.35
CA LEU A 103 19.47 -2.38 22.01
C LEU A 103 19.57 -3.75 21.29
N ASP A 104 19.89 -4.81 22.02
CA ASP A 104 19.94 -6.19 21.53
C ASP A 104 18.55 -6.71 21.14
N VAL A 105 17.53 -6.41 21.96
CA VAL A 105 16.13 -6.73 21.65
C VAL A 105 15.67 -5.94 20.43
N ALA A 106 16.01 -4.65 20.34
CA ALA A 106 15.68 -3.81 19.20
C ALA A 106 16.29 -4.35 17.89
N SER A 107 17.57 -4.73 17.91
CA SER A 107 18.24 -5.36 16.77
C SER A 107 17.55 -6.68 16.37
N SER A 108 17.23 -7.52 17.36
CA SER A 108 16.53 -8.80 17.14
C SER A 108 15.13 -8.59 16.52
N LEU A 109 14.38 -7.61 16.99
CA LEU A 109 13.07 -7.24 16.48
C LEU A 109 13.13 -6.73 15.03
N LEU A 110 14.11 -5.89 14.70
CA LEU A 110 14.33 -5.40 13.33
C LEU A 110 14.77 -6.52 12.38
N SER A 111 15.66 -7.41 12.82
CA SER A 111 16.04 -8.61 12.06
C SER A 111 14.85 -9.54 11.81
N GLY A 112 14.01 -9.75 12.83
CA GLY A 112 12.76 -10.51 12.70
C GLY A 112 11.77 -9.85 11.74
N LEU A 113 11.66 -8.52 11.77
CA LEU A 113 10.85 -7.77 10.81
C LEU A 113 11.38 -7.93 9.37
N ALA A 114 12.69 -7.81 9.15
CA ALA A 114 13.31 -8.01 7.84
C ALA A 114 12.99 -9.41 7.27
N LYS A 115 13.04 -10.45 8.11
CA LYS A 115 12.65 -11.82 7.73
C LYS A 115 11.16 -11.92 7.38
N ASN A 116 10.28 -11.27 8.15
CA ASN A 116 8.84 -11.23 7.82
C ASN A 116 8.57 -10.53 6.49
N ILE A 117 9.24 -9.41 6.21
CA ILE A 117 9.07 -8.69 4.93
C ILE A 117 9.65 -9.50 3.76
N GLN A 118 10.78 -10.18 3.96
CA GLN A 118 11.33 -11.13 2.99
C GLN A 118 10.34 -12.25 2.68
N HIS A 119 9.71 -12.83 3.70
CA HIS A 119 8.70 -13.86 3.51
C HIS A 119 7.50 -13.35 2.69
N LEU A 120 6.99 -12.15 2.97
CA LEU A 120 5.91 -11.54 2.17
C LEU A 120 6.31 -11.32 0.71
N ARG A 121 7.58 -10.99 0.46
CA ARG A 121 8.14 -10.85 -0.89
C ARG A 121 8.19 -12.20 -1.61
N ASP A 122 8.64 -13.24 -0.91
CA ASP A 122 8.84 -14.59 -1.47
C ASP A 122 7.50 -15.29 -1.78
N GLU A 123 6.45 -15.02 -0.98
CA GLU A 123 5.08 -15.45 -1.29
C GLU A 123 4.52 -14.82 -2.58
N GLY A 124 5.10 -13.69 -3.01
CA GLY A 124 4.73 -12.99 -4.24
C GLY A 124 3.42 -12.22 -4.15
N VAL A 125 3.04 -11.60 -5.28
CA VAL A 125 1.88 -10.70 -5.34
C VAL A 125 0.56 -11.39 -5.68
N ARG A 126 0.61 -12.64 -6.16
CA ARG A 126 -0.57 -13.39 -6.63
C ARG A 126 -1.66 -13.53 -5.59
N LYS A 127 -1.30 -13.67 -4.31
CA LYS A 127 -2.27 -13.72 -3.21
C LYS A 127 -3.06 -12.41 -3.06
N TYR A 128 -2.43 -11.27 -3.34
CA TYR A 128 -3.09 -9.96 -3.30
C TYR A 128 -3.98 -9.76 -4.52
N GLU A 129 -3.52 -10.18 -5.70
CA GLU A 129 -4.33 -10.19 -6.93
C GLU A 129 -5.61 -11.02 -6.75
N ALA A 130 -5.51 -12.23 -6.19
CA ALA A 130 -6.67 -13.07 -5.92
C ALA A 130 -7.68 -12.41 -4.96
N LYS A 131 -7.20 -11.80 -3.86
CA LYS A 131 -8.05 -11.06 -2.91
C LYS A 131 -8.68 -9.84 -3.57
N ALA A 132 -7.87 -9.03 -4.26
CA ALA A 132 -8.31 -7.82 -4.96
C ALA A 132 -9.36 -8.13 -6.02
N LYS A 133 -9.21 -9.24 -6.75
CA LYS A 133 -10.17 -9.69 -7.76
C LYS A 133 -11.55 -9.91 -7.15
N ASN A 134 -11.63 -10.67 -6.05
CA ASN A 134 -12.88 -10.93 -5.35
C ASN A 134 -13.55 -9.62 -4.87
N VAL A 135 -12.75 -8.67 -4.37
CA VAL A 135 -13.26 -7.36 -3.93
C VAL A 135 -13.77 -6.54 -5.12
N CYS A 136 -13.00 -6.45 -6.21
CA CYS A 136 -13.41 -5.76 -7.43
C CYS A 136 -14.71 -6.31 -8.01
N ASP A 137 -14.82 -7.63 -8.10
CA ASP A 137 -16.00 -8.31 -8.63
C ASP A 137 -17.25 -7.96 -7.79
N SER A 138 -17.11 -7.92 -6.46
CA SER A 138 -18.21 -7.52 -5.55
C SER A 138 -18.63 -6.06 -5.70
N MET A 139 -17.74 -5.20 -6.20
CA MET A 139 -17.95 -3.76 -6.38
C MET A 139 -18.24 -3.37 -7.84
N SER A 140 -18.30 -4.37 -8.75
CA SER A 140 -18.43 -4.15 -10.20
C SER A 140 -17.31 -3.29 -10.80
N ILE A 141 -16.10 -3.39 -10.23
CA ILE A 141 -14.89 -2.75 -10.75
C ILE A 141 -14.18 -3.75 -11.68
N LYS A 142 -13.63 -3.27 -12.80
CA LYS A 142 -12.86 -4.11 -13.72
C LYS A 142 -11.64 -4.72 -13.01
N SER A 143 -11.60 -6.05 -12.89
CA SER A 143 -10.58 -6.80 -12.14
C SER A 143 -9.33 -7.14 -12.96
N SER A 144 -8.83 -6.22 -13.78
CA SER A 144 -7.68 -6.45 -14.65
C SER A 144 -6.85 -5.18 -14.79
N PHE A 145 -5.54 -5.34 -14.91
CA PHE A 145 -4.63 -4.21 -15.13
C PHE A 145 -4.97 -3.46 -16.42
N ALA A 146 -4.85 -2.13 -16.37
CA ALA A 146 -5.03 -1.28 -17.54
C ALA A 146 -3.88 -1.51 -18.52
N VAL A 147 -4.20 -1.96 -19.74
CA VAL A 147 -3.20 -2.15 -20.80
C VAL A 147 -2.64 -0.78 -21.19
N LYS A 148 -1.37 -0.52 -20.86
CA LYS A 148 -0.67 0.70 -21.30
C LYS A 148 -0.32 0.55 -22.78
N ARG A 149 -0.60 1.60 -23.56
CA ARG A 149 -0.23 1.63 -24.98
C ARG A 149 1.29 1.54 -25.11
N LEU A 150 1.79 0.51 -25.79
CA LEU A 150 3.20 0.39 -26.10
C LEU A 150 3.61 1.51 -27.07
N ARG A 151 4.69 2.23 -26.71
CA ARG A 151 5.29 3.22 -27.60
C ARG A 151 5.98 2.47 -28.73
N LYS A 152 5.56 2.73 -29.97
CA LYS A 152 6.29 2.23 -31.15
C LYS A 152 7.63 2.96 -31.24
N VAL A 153 8.73 2.23 -31.12
CA VAL A 153 10.08 2.74 -31.39
C VAL A 153 10.39 2.51 -32.87
N LYS A 154 11.01 3.51 -33.52
CA LYS A 154 11.43 3.39 -34.92
C LYS A 154 12.67 2.48 -34.97
N LYS A 155 12.54 1.31 -35.60
CA LYS A 155 13.66 0.41 -35.90
C LYS A 155 14.52 1.00 -37.01
N MET A 156 15.82 1.13 -36.80
CA MET A 156 16.75 1.59 -37.83
C MET A 156 17.16 0.42 -38.75
N SER A 157 17.56 0.74 -39.98
CA SER A 157 18.01 -0.28 -40.93
C SER A 157 19.26 -0.99 -40.40
N GLY A 158 19.25 -2.32 -40.36
CA GLY A 158 20.35 -3.14 -39.84
C GLY A 158 20.23 -3.54 -38.37
N GLU A 159 19.26 -3.01 -37.61
CA GLU A 159 19.00 -3.46 -36.24
C GLU A 159 18.29 -4.83 -36.25
N MET A 160 18.94 -5.86 -35.69
CA MET A 160 18.34 -7.19 -35.49
C MET A 160 17.78 -7.38 -34.08
N ALA A 161 18.23 -6.57 -33.11
CA ALA A 161 17.75 -6.63 -31.74
C ALA A 161 16.35 -6.02 -31.60
N GLU A 162 15.45 -6.72 -30.92
CA GLU A 162 14.17 -6.17 -30.44
C GLU A 162 14.33 -5.81 -28.96
N ASP A 163 13.88 -4.61 -28.60
CA ASP A 163 14.01 -4.10 -27.23
C ASP A 163 12.98 -4.75 -26.30
N ASP A 164 13.16 -6.01 -25.87
CA ASP A 164 12.14 -6.76 -25.13
C ASP A 164 11.68 -6.13 -23.79
N ALA A 165 12.33 -5.05 -23.32
CA ALA A 165 11.87 -4.27 -22.18
C ALA A 165 10.44 -3.72 -22.34
N HIS A 166 9.96 -3.50 -23.57
CA HIS A 166 8.58 -3.09 -23.84
C HIS A 166 7.57 -4.24 -23.91
N LEU A 167 8.01 -5.51 -23.79
CA LEU A 167 7.16 -6.70 -23.83
C LEU A 167 6.72 -7.20 -22.45
N ILE A 168 7.08 -6.49 -21.37
CA ILE A 168 6.63 -6.84 -20.02
C ILE A 168 5.12 -6.55 -19.91
N CYS A 169 4.31 -7.62 -19.74
CA CYS A 169 2.90 -7.49 -19.42
C CYS A 169 2.71 -6.57 -18.20
N THR A 170 1.64 -5.78 -18.18
CA THR A 170 1.33 -4.84 -17.09
C THR A 170 1.30 -5.51 -15.71
N GLU A 171 0.86 -6.77 -15.65
CA GLU A 171 0.91 -7.62 -14.45
C GLU A 171 2.35 -7.82 -13.95
N LYS A 172 3.26 -8.19 -14.86
CA LYS A 172 4.65 -8.42 -14.51
C LYS A 172 5.35 -7.13 -14.12
N SER A 173 5.01 -6.01 -14.77
CA SER A 173 5.49 -4.69 -14.37
C SER A 173 5.03 -4.33 -12.95
N PHE A 174 3.77 -4.58 -12.61
CA PHE A 174 3.23 -4.35 -11.28
C PHE A 174 3.95 -5.20 -10.22
N GLU A 175 4.15 -6.48 -10.50
CA GLU A 175 4.89 -7.40 -9.62
C GLU A 175 6.32 -6.90 -9.37
N LEU A 176 7.03 -6.47 -10.41
CA LEU A 176 8.39 -5.93 -10.29
C LEU A 176 8.43 -4.65 -9.43
N GLU A 177 7.45 -3.75 -9.58
CA GLU A 177 7.35 -2.56 -8.73
C GLU A 177 7.10 -2.94 -7.26
N CYS A 178 6.24 -3.91 -6.99
CA CYS A 178 6.03 -4.42 -5.62
C CYS A 178 7.31 -5.00 -5.03
N PHE A 179 8.08 -5.78 -5.81
CA PHE A 179 9.36 -6.32 -5.36
C PHE A 179 10.39 -5.24 -5.07
N LYS A 180 10.46 -4.16 -5.86
CA LYS A 180 11.32 -3.00 -5.53
C LYS A 180 10.97 -2.38 -4.18
N VAL A 181 9.67 -2.28 -3.85
CA VAL A 181 9.22 -1.78 -2.55
C VAL A 181 9.67 -2.72 -1.43
N TYR A 182 9.46 -4.03 -1.56
CA TYR A 182 9.92 -5.01 -0.58
C TYR A 182 11.44 -4.97 -0.40
N ASP A 183 12.20 -4.95 -1.50
CA ASP A 183 13.66 -4.91 -1.49
C ASP A 183 14.18 -3.66 -0.78
N ARG A 184 13.54 -2.51 -1.05
CA ARG A 184 13.89 -1.26 -0.35
C ARG A 184 13.60 -1.36 1.13
N LEU A 185 12.42 -1.84 1.52
CA LEU A 185 12.06 -2.01 2.93
C LEU A 185 13.05 -2.94 3.65
N ILE A 186 13.38 -4.09 3.06
CA ILE A 186 14.30 -5.06 3.64
C ILE A 186 15.69 -4.45 3.83
N SER A 187 16.22 -3.79 2.81
CA SER A 187 17.53 -3.13 2.86
C SER A 187 17.59 -2.07 3.97
N GLU A 188 16.56 -1.22 4.04
CA GLU A 188 16.41 -0.17 5.05
C GLU A 188 16.28 -0.71 6.48
N ILE A 189 15.54 -1.81 6.67
CA ILE A 189 15.36 -2.44 7.98
C ILE A 189 16.65 -3.13 8.43
N LYS A 190 17.33 -3.85 7.52
CA LYS A 190 18.62 -4.50 7.80
C LYS A 190 19.69 -3.50 8.18
N SER A 191 19.85 -2.44 7.39
CA SER A 191 20.81 -1.36 7.68
C SER A 191 20.60 -0.77 9.07
N ARG A 192 19.35 -0.54 9.49
CA ARG A 192 19.05 -0.10 10.86
C ARG A 192 19.40 -1.17 11.89
N SER A 193 19.01 -2.43 11.65
CA SER A 193 19.32 -3.55 12.54
C SER A 193 20.81 -3.69 12.82
N ASP A 194 21.64 -3.53 11.79
CA ASP A 194 23.10 -3.62 11.87
C ASP A 194 23.67 -2.51 12.74
N ILE A 195 23.16 -1.27 12.62
CA ILE A 195 23.55 -0.15 13.48
C ILE A 195 23.24 -0.46 14.96
N TYR A 196 22.04 -0.94 15.27
CA TYR A 196 21.68 -1.32 16.65
C TYR A 196 22.58 -2.45 17.17
N HIS A 197 22.91 -3.42 16.33
CA HIS A 197 23.80 -4.52 16.69
C HIS A 197 25.21 -4.02 17.02
N THR A 198 25.79 -3.18 16.16
CA THR A 198 27.13 -2.60 16.38
C THR A 198 27.18 -1.82 17.69
N ILE A 199 26.22 -0.92 17.92
CA ILE A 199 26.18 -0.15 19.17
C ILE A 199 26.00 -1.08 20.38
N SER A 200 25.11 -2.08 20.29
CA SER A 200 24.92 -3.04 21.38
C SER A 200 26.21 -3.82 21.68
N SER A 201 27.00 -4.14 20.66
CA SER A 201 28.30 -4.80 20.81
C SER A 201 29.33 -3.88 21.46
N ASP A 202 29.41 -2.61 21.03
CA ASP A 202 30.35 -1.63 21.56
C ASP A 202 30.12 -1.35 23.06
N PHE A 203 28.85 -1.38 23.49
CA PHE A 203 28.45 -1.17 24.89
C PHE A 203 28.23 -2.45 25.69
N SER A 204 28.61 -3.62 25.16
CA SER A 204 28.42 -4.91 25.83
C SER A 204 29.08 -4.98 27.21
N PHE A 205 30.20 -4.26 27.41
CA PHE A 205 30.91 -4.15 28.68
C PHE A 205 30.09 -3.54 29.83
N LEU A 206 29.00 -2.81 29.54
CA LEU A 206 28.09 -2.28 30.57
C LEU A 206 27.12 -3.34 31.11
N SER A 207 27.11 -4.52 30.51
CA SER A 207 26.23 -5.64 30.86
C SER A 207 26.97 -6.77 31.58
N GLU A 208 28.29 -6.63 31.77
CA GLU A 208 29.14 -7.45 32.65
C GLU A 208 29.13 -6.90 34.09
#